data_AF-G9YJP4-F1
#
_entry.id   AF-G9YJP4-F1
#
_cell.length_a   1.000
_cell.length_b   1.000
_cell.length_c   1.000
_cell.angle_alpha   90.00
_cell.angle_beta   90.00
_cell.angle_gamma   90.00
#
_symmetry.space_group_name_H-M   'P 1'
#
loop_
_entity.id
_entity.type
_entity.pdbx_description
1 polymer ?
#
loop_
_entity_poly.entity_id
_entity_poly.type
_entity_poly.pdbx_seq_one_letter_code
_entity_poly.pdbx_strand_id
1 'polypeptide(L)'
;MKCRQCDNESVYDDGLCEVCHRRAITEEATVMSDSERDNFRGQTIDEDGNIYNDLSEERAYGGRSKERIHIYAARGLPLRVKAALALIVFFIIAVIVGIFGLLIVALPYLLGILAVYFVYSVVRSFLR
;
A
#
# COMPACT_ATOMS: atom_id res chain seq x y z
N MET A 1 -53.71 3.35 25.93
CA MET A 1 -54.55 3.21 24.72
C MET A 1 -53.91 2.13 23.85
N LYS A 2 -54.56 1.61 22.80
CA LYS A 2 -53.89 0.65 21.90
C LYS A 2 -53.05 1.40 20.87
N CYS A 3 -51.92 0.81 20.49
CA CYS A 3 -51.07 1.38 19.45
C CYS A 3 -51.81 1.42 18.12
N ARG A 4 -51.59 2.49 17.34
CA ARG A 4 -52.25 2.66 16.04
C ARG A 4 -51.78 1.67 14.97
N GLN A 5 -50.59 1.11 15.14
CA GLN A 5 -49.93 0.24 14.16
C GLN A 5 -49.89 -1.24 14.60
N CYS A 6 -50.15 -1.51 15.88
CA CYS A 6 -49.93 -2.81 16.52
C CYS A 6 -50.98 -3.01 17.63
N ASP A 7 -51.43 -4.24 17.93
CA ASP A 7 -52.37 -4.50 19.04
C ASP A 7 -51.75 -4.39 20.44
N ASN A 8 -50.52 -3.87 20.53
CA ASN A 8 -49.82 -3.64 21.79
C ASN A 8 -50.27 -2.32 22.45
N GLU A 9 -49.89 -2.11 23.70
CA GLU A 9 -50.20 -0.86 24.41
C GLU A 9 -49.34 0.31 23.89
N SER A 10 -49.98 1.46 23.71
CA SER A 10 -49.31 2.71 23.33
C SER A 10 -48.60 3.31 24.55
N VAL A 11 -47.31 3.61 24.41
CA VAL A 11 -46.49 4.17 25.50
C VAL A 11 -46.14 5.64 25.25
N TYR A 12 -46.13 6.07 23.98
CA TYR A 12 -45.72 7.41 23.57
C TYR A 12 -46.92 8.30 23.16
N ASP A 13 -46.70 9.61 23.17
CA ASP A 13 -47.71 10.65 22.89
C ASP A 13 -48.23 10.64 21.45
N ASP A 14 -47.50 10.01 20.53
CA ASP A 14 -47.89 9.75 19.15
C ASP A 14 -48.88 8.56 19.00
N GLY A 15 -49.19 7.89 20.12
CA GLY A 15 -50.07 6.72 20.15
C GLY A 15 -49.42 5.45 19.62
N LEU A 16 -48.09 5.36 19.61
CA LEU A 16 -47.34 4.16 19.17
C LEU A 16 -46.81 3.33 20.36
N CYS A 17 -46.64 2.03 20.11
CA CYS A 17 -45.99 1.08 21.02
C CYS A 17 -44.46 1.19 20.91
N GLU A 18 -43.69 0.74 21.91
CA GLU A 18 -42.22 0.85 21.92
C GLU A 18 -41.54 0.40 20.63
N VAL A 19 -42.02 -0.72 20.08
CA VAL A 19 -41.49 -1.33 18.87
C VAL A 19 -41.82 -0.49 17.63
N CYS A 20 -43.05 0.01 17.55
CA CYS A 20 -43.52 0.76 16.39
C CYS A 20 -42.96 2.19 16.36
N HIS A 21 -42.77 2.81 17.52
CA HIS A 21 -42.12 4.12 17.63
C HIS A 21 -40.65 4.07 17.21
N ARG A 22 -39.91 3.04 17.65
CA ARG A 22 -38.51 2.85 17.24
C ARG A 22 -38.38 2.64 15.73
N ARG A 23 -39.30 1.89 15.11
CA ARG A 23 -39.34 1.73 13.64
C ARG A 23 -39.63 3.05 12.95
N ALA A 24 -40.62 3.81 13.42
CA ALA A 24 -40.95 5.11 12.87
C ALA A 24 -39.75 6.07 12.90
N ILE A 25 -39.02 6.14 14.02
CA ILE A 25 -37.80 6.96 14.13
C ILE A 25 -36.68 6.47 13.20
N THR A 26 -36.57 5.17 12.98
CA THR A 26 -35.53 4.60 12.11
C THR A 26 -35.85 4.82 10.61
N GLU A 27 -37.14 4.86 10.26
CA GLU A 27 -37.61 5.13 8.90
C GLU A 27 -37.73 6.63 8.60
N GLU A 28 -37.78 7.47 9.63
CA GLU A 28 -37.79 8.92 9.48
C GLU A 28 -36.40 9.41 9.06
N ALA A 29 -36.36 10.25 8.02
CA ALA A 29 -35.11 10.78 7.50
C ALA A 29 -34.43 11.68 8.55
N THR A 30 -33.48 11.11 9.28
CA THR A 30 -32.68 11.85 10.26
C THR A 30 -31.53 12.59 9.57
N VAL A 31 -31.32 13.85 9.93
CA VAL A 31 -30.13 14.61 9.51
C VAL A 31 -28.90 13.94 10.14
N MET A 32 -27.90 13.62 9.31
CA MET A 32 -26.66 12.98 9.75
C MET A 32 -25.96 13.80 10.82
N SER A 33 -25.36 13.14 11.81
CA SER A 33 -24.48 13.82 12.76
C SER A 33 -23.21 14.35 12.09
N ASP A 34 -22.56 15.35 12.67
CA ASP A 34 -21.30 15.91 12.13
C ASP A 34 -20.25 14.81 11.90
N SER A 35 -20.16 13.84 12.81
CA SER A 35 -19.22 12.71 12.69
C SER A 35 -19.55 11.75 11.55
N GLU A 36 -20.83 11.57 11.23
CA GLU A 36 -21.27 10.72 10.12
C GLU A 36 -21.11 11.44 8.79
N ARG A 37 -21.36 12.76 8.76
CA ARG A 37 -21.12 13.62 7.60
C ARG A 37 -19.63 13.59 7.23
N ASP A 38 -18.76 13.78 8.22
CA ASP A 38 -17.31 13.87 7.98
C ASP A 38 -16.68 12.52 7.62
N ASN A 39 -17.35 11.40 7.95
CA ASN A 39 -16.93 10.05 7.59
C ASN A 39 -17.77 9.41 6.48
N PHE A 40 -18.62 10.18 5.81
CA PHE A 40 -19.44 9.65 4.72
C PHE A 40 -18.54 9.22 3.56
N ARG A 41 -18.56 7.93 3.23
CA ARG A 41 -17.83 7.34 2.10
C ARG A 41 -18.79 6.79 1.05
N GLY A 42 -19.89 7.48 0.86
CA GLY A 42 -20.91 7.15 -0.14
C GLY A 42 -20.70 7.93 -1.42
N GLN A 43 -21.43 7.49 -2.44
CA GLN A 43 -21.52 8.16 -3.72
C GLN A 43 -22.57 9.27 -3.60
N THR A 44 -22.21 10.51 -3.88
CA THR A 44 -23.14 11.64 -3.87
C THR A 44 -23.59 11.95 -5.30
N ILE A 45 -24.85 12.36 -5.46
CA ILE A 45 -25.43 12.68 -6.77
C ILE A 45 -25.87 14.14 -6.70
N ASP A 46 -25.48 14.96 -7.67
CA ASP A 46 -25.92 16.35 -7.76
C ASP A 46 -27.34 16.48 -8.33
N GLU A 47 -27.86 17.70 -8.31
CA GLU A 47 -29.20 18.03 -8.82
C GLU A 47 -29.33 17.85 -10.34
N ASP A 48 -28.19 17.80 -11.05
CA ASP A 48 -28.09 17.55 -12.49
C ASP A 48 -27.93 16.05 -12.83
N GLY A 49 -27.93 15.18 -11.80
CA GLY A 49 -27.79 13.73 -11.93
C GLY A 49 -26.36 13.23 -12.13
N ASN A 50 -25.35 14.09 -11.99
CA ASN A 50 -23.95 13.71 -12.03
C ASN A 50 -23.53 13.06 -10.72
N ILE A 51 -22.74 12.01 -10.86
CA ILE A 51 -22.38 11.15 -9.76
C ILE A 51 -20.94 11.46 -9.33
N TYR A 52 -20.79 12.02 -8.13
CA TYR A 52 -19.49 12.30 -7.52
C TYR A 52 -19.09 11.14 -6.63
N ASN A 53 -17.94 10.57 -6.94
CA ASN A 53 -17.22 9.70 -6.04
C ASN A 53 -16.07 10.51 -5.49
N ASP A 54 -16.08 10.88 -4.20
CA ASP A 54 -14.93 11.56 -3.54
C ASP A 54 -13.63 10.75 -3.66
N LEU A 55 -13.72 9.45 -3.96
CA LEU A 55 -12.60 8.57 -4.30
C LEU A 55 -11.90 8.91 -5.64
N SER A 56 -12.46 9.82 -6.44
CA SER A 56 -12.02 10.13 -7.80
C SER A 56 -11.35 11.51 -7.94
N GLU A 57 -11.65 12.47 -7.07
CA GLU A 57 -11.03 13.80 -7.12
C GLU A 57 -9.56 13.78 -6.69
N GLU A 58 -9.18 12.85 -5.80
CA GLU A 58 -7.77 12.61 -5.43
C GLU A 58 -6.94 11.97 -6.58
N ARG A 59 -7.57 11.62 -7.72
CA ARG A 59 -6.91 11.01 -8.89
C ARG A 59 -6.68 11.95 -10.06
N ALA A 60 -7.23 13.17 -10.05
CA ALA A 60 -7.21 14.04 -11.23
C ALA A 60 -5.91 14.86 -11.41
N TYR A 61 -5.06 14.98 -10.39
CA TYR A 61 -3.83 15.80 -10.43
C TYR A 61 -2.51 15.02 -10.63
N GLY A 62 -2.56 13.71 -10.92
CA GLY A 62 -1.38 12.86 -11.10
C GLY A 62 -1.31 12.27 -12.51
N GLY A 63 -0.78 13.03 -13.45
CA GLY A 63 -0.71 12.65 -14.86
C GLY A 63 -0.01 11.32 -15.17
N ARG A 64 -0.64 10.61 -16.12
CA ARG A 64 -0.02 9.84 -17.22
C ARG A 64 0.72 8.52 -16.89
N SER A 65 -0.01 7.42 -17.10
CA SER A 65 0.41 6.19 -17.78
C SER A 65 1.80 5.60 -17.47
N LYS A 66 1.87 4.59 -16.59
CA LYS A 66 2.47 3.27 -16.85
C LYS A 66 2.38 2.42 -15.58
N GLU A 67 1.92 1.19 -15.76
CA GLU A 67 2.26 0.03 -14.94
C GLU A 67 1.86 0.09 -13.45
N ARG A 68 0.95 -0.80 -13.06
CA ARG A 68 0.42 -0.95 -11.70
C ARG A 68 1.52 -1.38 -10.72
N ILE A 69 2.36 -0.44 -10.31
CA ILE A 69 3.16 -0.52 -9.10
C ILE A 69 2.38 0.28 -8.06
N HIS A 70 1.73 -0.41 -7.13
CA HIS A 70 1.07 0.22 -5.99
C HIS A 70 2.15 0.81 -5.07
N ILE A 71 2.53 2.05 -5.34
CA ILE A 71 3.45 2.82 -4.51
C ILE A 71 2.67 3.29 -3.27
N TYR A 72 2.69 2.48 -2.22
CA TYR A 72 2.31 2.87 -0.85
C TYR A 72 3.37 3.79 -0.20
N ALA A 73 3.90 4.79 -0.93
CA ALA A 73 5.01 5.63 -0.42
C ALA A 73 4.56 6.86 0.38
N ALA A 74 3.26 7.11 0.55
CA ALA A 74 2.77 8.38 1.12
C ALA A 74 2.34 8.33 2.60
N ARG A 75 2.31 7.16 3.25
CA ARG A 75 2.12 7.06 4.71
C ARG A 75 3.24 6.22 5.27
N GLY A 76 3.97 6.76 6.25
CA GLY A 76 5.18 6.20 6.84
C GLY A 76 5.14 4.68 6.91
N LEU A 77 5.95 4.02 6.08
CA LEU A 77 6.09 2.57 6.06
C LEU A 77 6.31 2.09 7.49
N PRO A 78 5.57 1.07 7.97
CA PRO A 78 5.76 0.57 9.32
C PRO A 78 7.24 0.22 9.50
N LEU A 79 7.81 0.58 10.66
CA LEU A 79 9.26 0.50 10.94
C LEU A 79 9.85 -0.87 10.56
N ARG A 80 9.05 -1.92 10.69
CA ARG A 80 9.37 -3.30 10.29
C ARG A 80 9.65 -3.46 8.79
N VAL A 81 8.86 -2.83 7.93
CA VAL A 81 9.04 -2.86 6.47
C VAL A 81 10.25 -2.02 6.06
N LYS A 82 10.47 -0.87 6.70
CA LYS A 82 11.68 -0.06 6.48
C LYS A 82 12.96 -0.83 6.87
N ALA A 83 12.93 -1.54 8.00
CA ALA A 83 14.04 -2.38 8.45
C ALA A 83 14.26 -3.58 7.52
N ALA A 84 13.19 -4.25 7.07
CA ALA A 84 13.29 -5.35 6.12
C ALA A 84 13.89 -4.90 4.78
N LEU A 85 13.44 -3.75 4.24
CA LEU A 85 13.99 -3.18 3.01
C LEU A 85 15.48 -2.82 3.17
N ALA A 86 15.84 -2.18 4.29
CA ALA A 86 17.23 -1.83 4.58
C ALA A 86 18.13 -3.06 4.68
N LEU A 87 17.64 -4.14 5.30
CA LEU A 87 18.35 -5.41 5.42
C LEU A 87 18.57 -6.07 4.04
N ILE A 88 17.55 -6.10 3.18
CA ILE A 88 17.68 -6.62 1.81
C ILE A 88 18.74 -5.83 1.03
N VAL A 89 18.66 -4.49 1.07
CA VAL A 89 19.65 -3.63 0.40
C VAL A 89 21.05 -3.85 0.97
N PHE A 90 21.18 -4.00 2.28
CA PHE A 90 22.45 -4.31 2.93
C PHE A 90 23.04 -5.63 2.45
N PHE A 91 22.24 -6.69 2.33
CA PHE A 91 22.72 -7.97 1.80
C PHE A 91 23.19 -7.87 0.35
N ILE A 92 22.46 -7.13 -0.50
CA ILE A 92 22.88 -6.90 -1.89
C ILE A 92 24.25 -6.21 -1.93
N ILE A 93 24.42 -5.14 -1.15
CA ILE A 93 25.69 -4.41 -1.07
C ILE A 93 26.80 -5.32 -0.53
N ALA A 94 26.53 -6.12 0.51
CA ALA A 94 27.50 -7.03 1.09
C ALA A 94 27.97 -8.09 0.08
N VAL A 95 27.06 -8.66 -0.72
CA VAL A 95 27.41 -9.60 -1.80
C VAL A 95 28.28 -8.92 -2.85
N ILE A 96 27.91 -7.72 -3.28
CA ILE A 96 28.67 -6.94 -4.25
C ILE A 96 30.09 -6.68 -3.74
N VAL A 97 30.23 -6.12 -2.53
CA VAL A 97 31.53 -5.84 -1.92
C VAL A 97 32.34 -7.13 -1.71
N GLY A 98 31.69 -8.23 -1.32
CA GLY A 98 32.33 -9.54 -1.18
C GLY A 98 32.92 -10.05 -2.49
N ILE A 99 32.13 -10.03 -3.59
CA ILE A 99 32.60 -10.47 -4.91
C ILE A 99 33.71 -9.56 -5.43
N PHE A 100 33.54 -8.23 -5.35
CA PHE A 100 34.56 -7.29 -5.80
C PHE A 100 35.84 -7.40 -4.96
N GLY A 101 35.72 -7.57 -3.64
CA GLY A 101 36.87 -7.80 -2.76
C GLY A 101 37.63 -9.07 -3.13
N LEU A 102 36.92 -10.17 -3.39
CA LEU A 102 37.53 -11.43 -3.83
C LEU A 102 38.20 -11.26 -5.20
N LEU A 103 37.57 -10.53 -6.13
CA LEU A 103 38.11 -10.27 -7.45
C LEU A 103 39.40 -9.45 -7.38
N ILE A 104 39.42 -8.38 -6.59
CA ILE A 104 40.61 -7.53 -6.40
C ILE A 104 41.78 -8.35 -5.82
N VAL A 105 41.50 -9.24 -4.87
CA VAL A 105 42.54 -10.11 -4.27
C VAL A 105 42.96 -11.21 -5.23
N ALA A 106 42.04 -11.84 -5.96
CA ALA A 106 42.34 -12.97 -6.85
C ALA A 106 43.06 -12.57 -8.14
N LEU A 107 42.75 -11.38 -8.68
CA LEU A 107 43.30 -10.87 -9.93
C LEU A 107 44.85 -10.81 -9.97
N PRO A 108 45.58 -10.31 -8.96
CA PRO A 108 47.04 -10.33 -8.97
C PRO A 108 47.62 -11.75 -8.94
N TYR A 109 46.98 -12.71 -8.28
CA TYR A 109 47.43 -14.11 -8.31
C TYR A 109 47.25 -14.73 -9.70
N LEU A 110 46.11 -14.48 -10.35
CA LEU A 110 45.86 -14.95 -11.72
C LEU A 110 46.86 -14.34 -12.71
N LEU A 111 47.13 -13.03 -12.61
CA LEU A 111 48.14 -12.37 -13.44
C LEU A 111 49.55 -12.92 -13.17
N GLY A 112 49.89 -13.19 -11.90
CA GLY A 112 51.17 -13.80 -11.53
C GLY A 112 51.36 -15.19 -12.15
N ILE A 113 50.36 -16.06 -12.06
CA ILE A 113 50.39 -17.39 -12.68
C ILE A 113 50.52 -17.27 -14.21
N LEU A 114 49.78 -16.35 -14.82
CA LEU A 114 49.84 -16.11 -16.27
C LEU A 114 51.22 -15.62 -16.71
N ALA A 115 51.86 -14.73 -15.94
CA ALA A 115 53.21 -14.26 -16.21
C ALA A 115 54.24 -15.40 -16.12
N VAL A 116 54.16 -16.23 -15.07
CA VAL A 116 55.03 -17.41 -14.91
C VAL A 116 54.83 -18.39 -16.06
N TYR A 117 53.58 -18.66 -16.46
CA TYR A 117 53.26 -19.51 -17.59
C TYR A 117 53.85 -18.96 -18.89
N PHE A 118 53.76 -17.65 -19.12
CA PHE A 118 54.32 -16.99 -20.29
C PHE A 118 55.85 -17.13 -20.34
N VAL A 119 56.54 -16.85 -19.23
CA VAL A 119 58.00 -17.03 -19.15
C VAL A 119 58.39 -18.49 -19.40
N TYR A 120 57.70 -19.44 -18.77
CA TYR A 120 57.93 -20.86 -18.99
C TYR A 120 57.73 -21.25 -20.47
N SER A 121 56.66 -20.75 -21.09
CA SER A 121 56.37 -21.00 -22.51
C SER A 121 57.47 -20.46 -23.43
N VAL A 122 57.97 -19.25 -23.16
CA VAL A 122 59.05 -18.63 -23.92
C VAL A 122 60.34 -19.42 -23.75
N VAL A 123 60.75 -19.70 -22.51
CA VAL A 123 61.97 -20.48 -22.20
C VAL A 123 61.90 -21.86 -22.84
N ARG A 124 60.77 -22.56 -22.74
CA ARG A 124 60.55 -23.85 -23.38
C ARG A 124 60.62 -23.77 -24.91
N SER A 125 60.22 -22.66 -25.50
CA SER A 125 60.32 -22.43 -26.94
C SER A 125 61.75 -22.19 -27.42
N PHE A 126 62.65 -21.70 -26.55
CA PHE A 126 64.07 -21.51 -26.85
C PHE A 126 64.94 -22.73 -26.51
N LEU A 127 64.49 -23.58 -25.58
CA LEU A 127 65.14 -24.85 -25.22
C LEU A 127 64.76 -26.01 -26.14
N ARG A 128 63.95 -25.75 -27.17
CA ARG A 128 63.55 -26.70 -28.20
C ARG A 128 64.24 -26.35 -29.50
#